data_AF-A0AAW1IK04-F1
#
_entry.id   AF-A0AAW1IK04-F1
#
_cell.length_a   1.000
_cell.length_b   1.000
_cell.length_c   1.000
_cell.angle_alpha   90.00
_cell.angle_beta   90.00
_cell.angle_gamma   90.00
#
_symmetry.space_group_name_H-M   'P 1'
#
loop_
_entity.id
_entity.type
_entity.pdbx_description
1 polymer ?
#
loop_
_entity_poly.entity_id
_entity_poly.type
_entity_poly.pdbx_seq_one_letter_code
_entity_poly.pdbx_strand_id
1 'polypeptide(L)'
;MVVYNLDETPNIFISAQFYDNKFIYRMTQVVGDNREVVRTIDLRNDKLRIYGNEINESMFQRLYDSLTFRNKAGSMLVNCDGACCFLKQGSYSSLIHNVIFDWSPFGVTVPNSVNDLLRKALEDNNMKMNALNQELASSNAALKGLQDELLSFKNESRKMELELQKVNAELSCVSSELRSTKDQLEFSNNNVTELKARLLDVEDIKDRLKDSNNELNERILACERIKLDMEVKLQKACEKIVSSDFEIRHYEVELKSCIDKVDQLQEEKINLENELQKKQDQLSTVNSSLETKNRELEMKLKSLEDEHCLVQSELHSTKDQREVLSKNVKELEERLLSSES
;
A
#
# COMPACT_ATOMS: atom_id res chain seq x y z
N MET A 1 -110.78 -77.22 56.89
CA MET A 1 -110.34 -75.95 56.29
C MET A 1 -108.89 -76.13 55.90
N VAL A 2 -108.61 -76.33 54.61
CA VAL A 2 -107.26 -76.60 54.11
C VAL A 2 -106.64 -75.29 53.61
N VAL A 3 -105.34 -75.08 53.84
CA VAL A 3 -104.59 -73.91 53.33
C VAL A 3 -103.69 -74.38 52.20
N TYR A 4 -103.76 -73.73 51.05
CA TYR A 4 -102.96 -74.03 49.85
C TYR A 4 -102.02 -72.86 49.57
N ASN A 5 -100.71 -73.10 49.62
CA ASN A 5 -99.67 -72.13 49.25
C ASN A 5 -99.19 -72.43 47.83
N LEU A 6 -99.45 -71.54 46.88
CA LEU A 6 -99.15 -71.81 45.47
C LEU A 6 -97.66 -71.67 45.14
N ASP A 7 -96.96 -70.82 45.88
CA ASP A 7 -95.51 -70.59 45.77
C ASP A 7 -94.68 -71.83 46.13
N GLU A 8 -95.24 -72.78 46.89
CA GLU A 8 -94.62 -74.07 47.16
C GLU A 8 -94.76 -75.06 45.99
N THR A 9 -95.60 -74.74 44.99
CA THR A 9 -95.92 -75.62 43.86
C THR A 9 -95.92 -74.86 42.51
N PRO A 10 -94.75 -74.38 42.03
CA PRO A 10 -94.65 -73.48 40.87
C PRO A 10 -95.13 -74.10 39.54
N ASN A 11 -95.23 -75.43 39.47
CA ASN A 11 -95.73 -76.16 38.31
C ASN A 11 -97.26 -76.34 38.31
N ILE A 12 -97.95 -75.83 39.33
CA ILE A 12 -99.40 -75.88 39.43
C ILE A 12 -99.98 -74.55 38.98
N PHE A 13 -100.94 -74.65 38.07
CA PHE A 13 -101.68 -73.51 37.55
C PHE A 13 -103.07 -73.47 38.15
N ILE A 14 -103.55 -72.26 38.44
CA ILE A 14 -104.94 -72.04 38.82
C ILE A 14 -105.73 -71.69 37.58
N SER A 15 -106.88 -72.34 37.43
CA SER A 15 -107.95 -71.88 36.55
C SER A 15 -109.21 -71.64 37.34
N ALA A 16 -109.97 -70.63 36.94
CA ALA A 16 -111.27 -70.32 37.51
C ALA A 16 -112.39 -70.83 36.59
N GLN A 17 -113.35 -71.55 37.15
CA GLN A 17 -114.57 -71.97 36.46
C GLN A 17 -115.79 -71.51 37.25
N PHE A 18 -116.79 -70.95 36.55
CA PHE A 18 -118.06 -70.58 37.16
C PHE A 18 -119.12 -71.59 36.71
N TYR A 19 -119.62 -72.39 37.65
CA TYR A 19 -120.59 -73.46 37.39
C TYR A 19 -121.61 -73.53 38.53
N ASP A 20 -122.89 -73.73 38.20
CA ASP A 20 -123.99 -73.88 39.18
C ASP A 20 -124.06 -72.73 40.23
N ASN A 21 -123.96 -71.49 39.75
CA ASN A 21 -123.91 -70.25 40.55
C ASN A 21 -122.80 -70.18 41.62
N LYS A 22 -121.73 -70.97 41.47
CA LYS A 22 -120.57 -70.98 42.37
C LYS A 22 -119.26 -70.89 41.59
N PHE A 23 -118.29 -70.17 42.15
CA PHE A 23 -116.92 -70.18 41.63
C PHE A 23 -116.20 -71.42 42.16
N ILE A 24 -115.64 -72.20 41.24
CA ILE A 24 -114.86 -73.38 41.52
C ILE A 24 -113.47 -73.17 40.91
N TYR A 25 -112.44 -73.23 41.73
CA TYR A 25 -111.06 -73.08 41.30
C TYR A 25 -110.40 -74.45 41.19
N ARG A 26 -109.65 -74.68 40.12
CA ARG A 26 -108.97 -75.95 39.91
C ARG A 26 -107.47 -75.73 39.87
N MET A 27 -106.78 -76.43 40.75
CA MET A 27 -105.33 -76.61 40.68
C MET A 27 -105.07 -77.67 39.62
N THR A 28 -104.49 -77.24 38.51
CA THR A 28 -104.17 -78.09 37.38
C THR A 28 -102.67 -78.16 37.27
N GLN A 29 -102.13 -79.37 37.34
CA GLN A 29 -100.73 -79.58 36.99
C GLN A 29 -100.66 -79.74 35.48
N VAL A 30 -99.79 -78.96 34.85
CA VAL A 30 -99.58 -79.00 33.40
C VAL A 30 -98.21 -79.63 33.17
N VAL A 31 -98.19 -80.83 32.61
CA VAL A 31 -96.96 -81.53 32.22
C VAL A 31 -97.04 -81.77 30.72
N GLY A 32 -96.44 -80.86 29.94
CA GLY A 32 -96.60 -80.83 28.49
C GLY A 32 -98.04 -80.55 28.06
N ASP A 33 -98.60 -81.43 27.23
CA ASP A 33 -99.96 -81.30 26.72
C ASP A 33 -101.04 -81.98 27.59
N ASN A 34 -100.63 -82.75 28.61
CA ASN A 34 -101.55 -83.42 29.52
C ASN A 34 -101.88 -82.54 30.73
N ARG A 35 -103.14 -82.61 31.15
CA ARG A 35 -103.67 -81.85 32.28
C ARG A 35 -104.38 -82.76 33.24
N GLU A 36 -103.86 -82.79 34.44
CA GLU A 36 -104.50 -83.47 35.54
C GLU A 36 -105.00 -82.42 36.52
N VAL A 37 -106.30 -82.48 36.80
CA VAL A 37 -106.89 -81.69 37.89
C VAL A 37 -106.44 -82.36 39.17
N VAL A 38 -105.36 -81.83 39.76
CA VAL A 38 -104.79 -82.32 41.01
C VAL A 38 -105.81 -82.17 42.13
N ARG A 39 -106.52 -81.04 42.14
CA ARG A 39 -107.54 -80.77 43.14
C ARG A 39 -108.49 -79.65 42.72
N THR A 40 -109.68 -79.71 43.29
CA THR A 40 -110.65 -78.61 43.25
C THR A 40 -110.60 -77.87 44.58
N ILE A 41 -110.43 -76.55 44.53
CA ILE A 41 -110.43 -75.69 45.71
C ILE A 41 -111.78 -74.98 45.78
N ASP A 42 -112.46 -75.14 46.92
CA ASP A 42 -113.62 -74.34 47.29
C ASP A 42 -113.17 -73.22 48.23
N LEU A 43 -112.92 -72.03 47.67
CA LEU A 43 -112.36 -70.90 48.41
C LEU A 43 -113.29 -70.28 49.45
N ARG A 44 -114.52 -70.79 49.62
CA ARG A 44 -115.39 -70.45 50.77
C ARG A 44 -115.03 -71.27 52.01
N ASN A 45 -114.52 -72.47 51.81
CA ASN A 45 -114.21 -73.44 52.86
C ASN A 45 -112.70 -73.70 53.01
N ASP A 46 -111.90 -73.29 52.03
CA ASP A 46 -110.46 -73.42 51.97
C ASP A 46 -109.78 -72.06 51.78
N LYS A 47 -108.49 -71.98 52.16
CA LYS A 47 -107.67 -70.77 51.99
C LYS A 47 -106.63 -70.96 50.90
N LEU A 48 -106.51 -69.98 50.02
CA LEU A 48 -105.46 -69.92 49.01
C LEU A 48 -104.50 -68.80 49.33
N ARG A 49 -103.19 -69.10 49.32
CA ARG A 49 -102.12 -68.14 49.54
C ARG A 49 -101.14 -68.14 48.38
N ILE A 50 -100.70 -66.95 48.01
CA ILE A 50 -99.67 -66.74 46.99
C ILE A 50 -98.65 -65.79 47.61
N TYR A 51 -97.41 -66.26 47.77
CA TYR A 51 -96.32 -65.53 48.45
C TYR A 51 -96.76 -64.95 49.81
N GLY A 52 -97.44 -65.78 50.61
CA GLY A 52 -97.88 -65.42 51.96
C GLY A 52 -99.18 -64.59 52.05
N ASN A 53 -99.70 -64.07 50.94
CA ASN A 53 -100.96 -63.29 50.93
C ASN A 53 -102.17 -64.18 50.70
N GLU A 54 -103.18 -64.09 51.57
CA GLU A 54 -104.43 -64.86 51.47
C GLU A 54 -105.42 -64.21 50.51
N ILE A 55 -105.89 -64.97 49.52
CA ILE A 55 -106.89 -64.51 48.56
C ILE A 55 -108.29 -64.66 49.17
N ASN A 56 -109.04 -63.56 49.29
CA ASN A 56 -110.34 -63.48 49.96
C ASN A 56 -111.50 -63.27 48.96
N GLU A 57 -112.75 -63.29 49.46
CA GLU A 57 -113.94 -63.30 48.59
C GLU A 57 -114.11 -62.09 47.68
N SER A 58 -113.69 -60.90 48.12
CA SER A 58 -113.73 -59.70 47.29
C SER A 58 -112.62 -59.68 46.22
N MET A 59 -111.49 -60.34 46.46
CA MET A 59 -110.43 -60.51 45.48
C MET A 59 -110.76 -61.57 44.42
N PHE A 60 -111.69 -62.48 44.70
CA PHE A 60 -112.10 -63.55 43.76
C PHE A 60 -112.72 -63.01 42.47
N GLN A 61 -113.58 -62.00 42.53
CA GLN A 61 -114.21 -61.46 41.33
C GLN A 61 -113.18 -60.78 40.42
N ARG A 62 -112.22 -60.02 41.01
CA ARG A 62 -111.16 -59.36 40.24
C ARG A 62 -110.20 -60.35 39.61
N LEU A 63 -109.82 -61.39 40.35
CA LEU A 63 -109.01 -62.46 39.81
C LEU A 63 -109.76 -63.17 38.67
N TYR A 64 -111.03 -63.49 38.86
CA TYR A 64 -111.87 -64.07 37.81
C TYR A 64 -111.93 -63.17 36.57
N ASP A 65 -112.22 -61.88 36.72
CA ASP A 65 -112.32 -60.92 35.61
C ASP A 65 -110.98 -60.76 34.87
N SER A 66 -109.85 -60.82 35.58
CA SER A 66 -108.50 -60.79 34.99
C SER A 66 -108.11 -62.10 34.31
N LEU A 67 -108.64 -63.24 34.79
CA LEU A 67 -108.41 -64.57 34.23
C LEU A 67 -109.41 -64.97 33.13
N THR A 68 -110.53 -64.25 33.00
CA THR A 68 -111.54 -64.49 31.96
C THR A 68 -111.49 -63.43 30.87
N PHE A 69 -111.12 -63.86 29.67
CA PHE A 69 -111.20 -63.01 28.49
C PHE A 69 -112.66 -62.87 28.05
N ARG A 70 -113.14 -61.64 27.79
CA ARG A 70 -114.56 -61.28 27.57
C ARG A 70 -115.28 -62.00 26.42
N ASN A 71 -114.62 -62.84 25.63
CA ASN A 71 -115.26 -63.67 24.60
C ASN A 71 -115.21 -65.15 25.03
N LYS A 72 -116.39 -65.75 25.24
CA LYS A 72 -116.74 -67.06 25.84
C LYS A 72 -116.06 -68.33 25.29
N ALA A 73 -114.81 -68.32 24.86
CA ALA A 73 -114.15 -69.47 24.22
C ALA A 73 -112.78 -69.83 24.81
N GLY A 74 -112.47 -69.45 26.06
CA GLY A 74 -111.18 -69.76 26.67
C GLY A 74 -111.05 -69.57 28.17
N SER A 75 -110.06 -70.24 28.77
CA SER A 75 -109.67 -70.10 30.18
C SER A 75 -108.20 -69.69 30.26
N MET A 76 -107.85 -68.75 31.15
CA MET A 76 -106.45 -68.45 31.47
C MET A 76 -106.01 -69.30 32.67
N LEU A 77 -104.82 -69.87 32.56
CA LEU A 77 -104.12 -70.61 33.61
C LEU A 77 -102.95 -69.75 34.07
N VAL A 78 -102.81 -69.52 35.37
CA VAL A 78 -101.66 -68.76 35.91
C VAL A 78 -101.05 -69.50 37.09
N ASN A 79 -99.73 -69.53 37.16
CA ASN A 79 -98.99 -70.06 38.31
C ASN A 79 -98.53 -68.92 39.25
N CYS A 80 -97.89 -69.27 40.37
CA CYS A 80 -97.41 -68.28 41.34
C CYS A 80 -96.41 -67.27 40.74
N ASP A 81 -95.60 -67.67 39.76
CA ASP A 81 -94.57 -66.80 39.16
C ASP A 81 -95.14 -65.83 38.10
N GLY A 82 -96.47 -65.83 37.92
CA GLY A 82 -97.14 -64.95 36.98
C GLY A 82 -97.05 -65.42 35.53
N ALA A 83 -96.65 -66.68 35.31
CA ALA A 83 -96.67 -67.29 33.98
C ALA A 83 -98.11 -67.63 33.59
N CYS A 84 -98.55 -67.08 32.45
CA CYS A 84 -99.91 -67.25 31.94
C CYS A 84 -99.95 -68.19 30.74
N CYS A 85 -100.86 -69.17 30.77
CA CYS A 85 -101.21 -70.00 29.61
C CYS A 85 -102.65 -69.73 29.17
N PHE A 86 -102.86 -69.53 27.86
CA PHE A 86 -104.18 -69.29 27.28
C PHE A 86 -104.74 -70.55 26.63
N LEU A 87 -106.00 -70.86 26.94
CA LEU A 87 -106.76 -71.89 26.23
C LEU A 87 -107.76 -71.27 25.29
N LYS A 88 -107.77 -71.71 24.05
CA LYS A 88 -108.87 -71.50 23.12
C LYS A 88 -109.58 -72.84 22.92
N GLN A 89 -110.92 -72.84 22.98
CA GLN A 89 -111.76 -74.03 22.83
C GLN A 89 -111.31 -74.89 21.62
N GLY A 90 -110.76 -76.07 21.88
CA GLY A 90 -110.51 -77.11 20.87
C GLY A 90 -109.09 -77.26 20.30
N SER A 91 -108.13 -76.36 20.56
CA SER A 91 -106.71 -76.61 20.21
C SER A 91 -105.75 -75.70 20.98
N TYR A 92 -104.57 -76.23 21.34
CA TYR A 92 -103.49 -75.47 21.99
C TYR A 92 -103.10 -74.24 21.15
N SER A 93 -103.26 -73.05 21.72
CA SER A 93 -102.52 -71.86 21.29
C SER A 93 -101.33 -71.68 22.23
N SER A 94 -100.13 -71.80 21.67
CA SER A 94 -98.79 -71.57 22.24
C SER A 94 -98.69 -70.84 23.59
N LEU A 95 -97.83 -71.33 24.48
CA LEU A 95 -97.35 -70.59 25.67
C LEU A 95 -96.77 -69.23 25.22
N ILE A 96 -97.46 -68.13 25.53
CA ILE A 96 -96.93 -66.79 25.31
C ILE A 96 -96.00 -66.47 26.48
N HIS A 97 -94.68 -66.56 26.27
CA HIS A 97 -93.67 -66.36 27.31
C HIS A 97 -93.39 -64.89 27.67
N ASN A 98 -94.24 -63.94 27.26
CA ASN A 98 -93.97 -62.50 27.41
C ASN A 98 -95.08 -61.73 28.14
N VAL A 99 -95.95 -62.43 28.88
CA VAL A 99 -96.89 -61.78 29.79
C VAL A 99 -96.46 -62.13 31.21
N ILE A 100 -95.89 -61.16 31.91
CA ILE A 100 -95.61 -61.27 33.36
C ILE A 100 -96.86 -60.78 34.07
N PHE A 101 -97.58 -61.69 34.73
CA PHE A 101 -98.71 -61.34 35.58
C PHE A 101 -98.18 -60.98 36.97
N ASP A 102 -98.16 -59.68 37.28
CA ASP A 102 -97.81 -59.22 38.62
C ASP A 102 -98.97 -59.53 39.59
N TRP A 103 -98.67 -60.29 40.65
CA TRP A 103 -99.63 -60.65 41.69
C TRP A 103 -99.84 -59.53 42.74
N SER A 104 -99.07 -58.43 42.67
CA SER A 104 -99.38 -57.17 43.36
C SER A 104 -100.64 -56.56 42.74
N PRO A 105 -101.64 -56.05 43.49
CA PRO A 105 -103.10 -56.18 43.28
C PRO A 105 -103.67 -55.89 41.85
N PHE A 106 -103.19 -56.70 40.91
CA PHE A 106 -103.61 -57.16 39.58
C PHE A 106 -103.68 -56.17 38.41
N GLY A 107 -102.55 -55.54 38.05
CA GLY A 107 -102.39 -54.78 36.79
C GLY A 107 -101.24 -55.28 35.91
N VAL A 108 -101.48 -55.47 34.61
CA VAL A 108 -100.49 -55.88 33.60
C VAL A 108 -99.77 -54.66 33.02
N THR A 109 -98.44 -54.60 33.05
CA THR A 109 -97.63 -53.58 32.35
C THR A 109 -97.10 -54.08 31.01
N VAL A 110 -97.38 -53.36 29.93
CA VAL A 110 -96.78 -53.58 28.59
C VAL A 110 -95.86 -52.39 28.26
N PRO A 111 -94.53 -52.57 28.05
CA PRO A 111 -93.59 -51.45 27.93
C PRO A 111 -93.31 -51.05 26.47
N ASN A 112 -93.46 -49.77 26.10
CA ASN A 112 -93.02 -49.25 24.78
C ASN A 112 -92.54 -47.77 24.73
N SER A 113 -92.58 -46.96 25.81
CA SER A 113 -92.33 -45.50 25.67
C SER A 113 -91.00 -44.93 26.22
N VAL A 114 -90.21 -45.69 26.98
CA VAL A 114 -88.95 -45.18 27.58
C VAL A 114 -87.74 -45.29 26.64
N ASN A 115 -87.81 -46.16 25.62
CA ASN A 115 -86.69 -46.46 24.73
C ASN A 115 -86.42 -45.36 23.68
N ASP A 116 -87.44 -44.58 23.31
CA ASP A 116 -87.34 -43.58 22.24
C ASP A 116 -86.59 -42.31 22.67
N LEU A 117 -86.73 -41.90 23.93
CA LEU A 117 -86.03 -40.72 24.47
C LEU A 117 -84.53 -40.96 24.62
N LEU A 118 -84.13 -42.16 25.05
CA LEU A 118 -82.72 -42.53 25.18
C LEU A 118 -82.04 -42.65 23.81
N ARG A 119 -82.73 -43.21 22.82
CA ARG A 119 -82.24 -43.28 21.43
C ARG A 119 -81.97 -41.90 20.85
N LYS A 120 -82.92 -40.96 21.01
CA LYS A 120 -82.77 -39.58 20.54
C LYS A 120 -81.59 -38.86 21.22
N ALA A 121 -81.43 -39.00 22.54
CA ALA A 121 -80.31 -38.41 23.27
C ALA A 121 -78.94 -38.98 22.84
N LEU A 122 -78.89 -40.27 22.49
CA LEU A 122 -77.68 -40.92 21.99
C LEU A 122 -77.30 -40.40 20.60
N GLU A 123 -78.28 -40.26 19.70
CA GLU A 123 -78.09 -39.69 18.36
C GLU A 123 -77.60 -38.24 18.43
N ASP A 124 -78.21 -37.40 19.28
CA ASP A 124 -77.81 -36.00 19.50
C ASP A 124 -76.37 -35.88 20.03
N ASN A 125 -75.99 -36.75 20.99
CA ASN A 125 -74.62 -36.78 21.51
C ASN A 125 -73.61 -37.26 20.46
N ASN A 126 -73.99 -38.20 19.61
CA ASN A 126 -73.11 -38.71 18.55
C ASN A 126 -72.88 -37.62 17.47
N MET A 127 -73.91 -36.86 17.11
CA MET A 127 -73.79 -35.69 16.24
C MET A 127 -72.85 -34.63 16.83
N LYS A 128 -73.00 -34.30 18.12
CA LYS A 128 -72.10 -33.37 18.82
C LYS A 128 -70.65 -33.86 18.86
N MET A 129 -70.44 -35.14 19.14
CA MET A 129 -69.11 -35.74 19.16
C MET A 129 -68.43 -35.67 17.78
N ASN A 130 -69.17 -35.93 16.71
CA ASN A 130 -68.65 -35.80 15.34
C ASN A 130 -68.28 -34.35 14.99
N ALA A 131 -69.13 -33.37 15.36
CA ALA A 131 -68.82 -31.96 15.16
C ALA A 131 -67.54 -31.54 15.91
N LEU A 132 -67.40 -31.93 17.17
CA LEU A 132 -66.20 -31.67 17.97
C LEU A 132 -64.95 -32.34 17.37
N ASN A 133 -65.06 -33.57 16.87
CA ASN A 133 -63.94 -34.24 16.20
C ASN A 133 -63.52 -33.50 14.92
N GLN A 134 -64.48 -32.96 14.17
CA GLN A 134 -64.20 -32.19 12.96
C GLN A 134 -63.55 -30.83 13.28
N GLU A 135 -64.00 -30.14 14.33
CA GLU A 135 -63.33 -28.94 14.85
C GLU A 135 -61.91 -29.24 15.35
N LEU A 136 -61.73 -30.34 16.08
CA LEU A 136 -60.41 -30.77 16.56
C LEU A 136 -59.46 -31.08 15.39
N ALA A 137 -59.96 -31.78 14.37
CA ALA A 137 -59.18 -32.05 13.15
C ALA A 137 -58.79 -30.76 12.41
N SER A 138 -59.73 -29.81 12.30
CA SER A 138 -59.48 -28.51 11.67
C SER A 138 -58.46 -27.67 12.46
N SER A 139 -58.59 -27.67 13.79
CA SER A 139 -57.66 -26.99 14.71
C SER A 139 -56.26 -27.61 14.64
N ASN A 140 -56.14 -28.94 14.61
CA ASN A 140 -54.87 -29.63 14.43
C ASN A 140 -54.22 -29.33 13.08
N ALA A 141 -55.01 -29.24 12.00
CA ALA A 141 -54.51 -28.84 10.69
C ALA A 141 -53.98 -27.40 10.70
N ALA A 142 -54.70 -26.47 11.34
CA ALA A 142 -54.28 -25.09 11.50
C ALA A 142 -53.00 -24.96 12.36
N LEU A 143 -52.91 -25.70 13.47
CA LEU A 143 -51.70 -25.76 14.31
C LEU A 143 -50.50 -26.26 13.52
N LYS A 144 -50.68 -27.30 12.71
CA LYS A 144 -49.61 -27.83 11.86
C LYS A 144 -49.14 -26.81 10.82
N GLY A 145 -50.08 -26.09 10.19
CA GLY A 145 -49.76 -25.01 9.26
C GLY A 145 -48.95 -23.88 9.91
N LEU A 146 -49.37 -23.42 11.10
CA LEU A 146 -48.63 -22.41 11.87
C LEU A 146 -47.24 -22.90 12.29
N GLN A 147 -47.10 -24.19 12.60
CA GLN A 147 -45.82 -24.79 12.98
C GLN A 147 -44.86 -24.83 11.79
N ASP A 148 -45.35 -25.15 10.59
CA ASP A 148 -44.57 -25.13 9.35
C ASP A 148 -44.15 -23.69 8.98
N GLU A 149 -45.06 -22.71 9.12
CA GLU A 149 -44.74 -21.28 8.93
C GLU A 149 -43.68 -20.79 9.91
N LEU A 150 -43.78 -21.16 11.19
CA LEU A 150 -42.80 -20.80 12.22
C LEU A 150 -41.41 -21.37 11.89
N LEU A 151 -41.35 -22.61 11.41
CA LEU A 151 -40.11 -23.23 10.96
C LEU A 151 -39.53 -22.52 9.73
N SER A 152 -40.38 -22.11 8.79
CA SER A 152 -39.98 -21.32 7.62
C SER A 152 -39.38 -19.98 8.04
N PHE A 153 -40.08 -19.21 8.88
CA PHE A 153 -39.60 -17.93 9.40
C PHE A 153 -38.28 -18.06 10.17
N LYS A 154 -38.13 -19.13 10.97
CA LYS A 154 -36.88 -19.40 11.69
C LYS A 154 -35.71 -19.64 10.74
N ASN A 155 -35.95 -20.37 9.64
CA ASN A 155 -34.93 -20.62 8.63
C ASN A 155 -34.55 -19.35 7.87
N GLU A 156 -35.53 -18.52 7.50
CA GLU A 156 -35.27 -17.22 6.84
C GLU A 156 -34.50 -16.26 7.76
N SER A 157 -34.88 -16.17 9.04
CA SER A 157 -34.18 -15.35 10.03
C SER A 157 -32.71 -15.78 10.18
N ARG A 158 -32.45 -17.10 10.26
CA ARG A 158 -31.09 -17.64 10.28
C ARG A 158 -30.31 -17.32 9.01
N LYS A 159 -30.95 -17.36 7.84
CA LYS A 159 -30.31 -17.01 6.57
C LYS A 159 -29.92 -15.52 6.55
N MET A 160 -30.83 -14.65 6.99
CA MET A 160 -30.59 -13.20 7.07
C MET A 160 -29.45 -12.86 8.05
N GLU A 161 -29.38 -13.56 9.18
CA GLU A 161 -28.29 -13.36 10.15
C GLU A 161 -26.92 -13.75 9.59
N LEU A 162 -26.85 -14.84 8.80
CA LEU A 162 -25.63 -15.23 8.09
C LEU A 162 -25.23 -14.21 7.01
N GLU A 163 -26.20 -13.67 6.25
CA GLU A 163 -25.94 -12.62 5.26
C GLU A 163 -25.44 -11.33 5.92
N LEU A 164 -26.01 -10.96 7.07
CA LEU A 164 -25.57 -9.78 7.84
C LEU A 164 -24.14 -9.95 8.37
N GLN A 165 -23.80 -11.14 8.89
CA GLN A 165 -22.43 -11.45 9.29
C GLN A 165 -21.44 -11.36 8.11
N LYS A 166 -21.84 -11.85 6.93
CA LYS A 166 -21.02 -11.78 5.72
C LYS A 166 -20.77 -10.33 5.30
N VAL A 167 -21.83 -9.51 5.21
CA VAL A 167 -21.72 -8.08 4.87
C VAL A 167 -20.84 -7.35 5.89
N ASN A 168 -20.96 -7.65 7.17
CA ASN A 168 -20.15 -7.01 8.21
C ASN A 168 -18.65 -7.37 8.10
N ALA A 169 -18.34 -8.61 7.71
CA ALA A 169 -16.97 -9.05 7.44
C ALA A 169 -16.40 -8.34 6.19
N GLU A 170 -17.18 -8.25 5.11
CA GLU A 170 -16.81 -7.52 3.89
C GLU A 170 -16.57 -6.03 4.18
N LEU A 171 -17.44 -5.39 4.96
CA LEU A 171 -17.32 -3.98 5.34
C LEU A 171 -16.07 -3.73 6.18
N SER A 172 -15.72 -4.66 7.07
CA SER A 172 -14.48 -4.61 7.86
C SER A 172 -13.23 -4.72 6.96
N CYS A 173 -13.28 -5.60 5.96
CA CYS A 173 -12.20 -5.76 4.99
C CYS A 173 -12.01 -4.48 4.16
N VAL A 174 -13.08 -3.95 3.56
CA VAL A 174 -13.04 -2.69 2.78
C VAL A 174 -12.54 -1.51 3.62
N SER A 175 -12.96 -1.42 4.89
CA SER A 175 -12.48 -0.37 5.80
C SER A 175 -10.97 -0.46 6.03
N SER A 176 -10.42 -1.67 6.16
CA SER A 176 -8.98 -1.88 6.30
C SER A 176 -8.19 -1.51 5.04
N GLU A 177 -8.72 -1.83 3.85
CA GLU A 177 -8.13 -1.47 2.57
C GLU A 177 -8.18 0.05 2.35
N LEU A 178 -9.29 0.70 2.69
CA LEU A 178 -9.43 2.15 2.63
C LEU A 178 -8.41 2.86 3.54
N ARG A 179 -8.17 2.31 4.74
CA ARG A 179 -7.14 2.83 5.64
C ARG A 179 -5.74 2.66 5.05
N SER A 180 -5.43 1.48 4.52
CA SER A 180 -4.11 1.22 3.90
C SER A 180 -3.84 2.13 2.70
N THR A 181 -4.83 2.30 1.82
CA THR A 181 -4.72 3.20 0.66
C THR A 181 -4.58 4.66 1.07
N LYS A 182 -5.28 5.09 2.13
CA LYS A 182 -5.10 6.43 2.71
C LYS A 182 -3.66 6.65 3.20
N ASP A 183 -3.12 5.69 3.95
CA ASP A 183 -1.75 5.78 4.48
C ASP A 183 -0.71 5.82 3.34
N GLN A 184 -0.91 5.01 2.29
CA GLN A 184 -0.07 5.04 1.08
C GLN A 184 -0.16 6.38 0.34
N LEU A 185 -1.36 6.96 0.23
CA LEU A 185 -1.55 8.25 -0.42
C LEU A 185 -0.85 9.37 0.36
N GLU A 186 -0.95 9.37 1.69
CA GLU A 186 -0.28 10.33 2.56
C GLU A 186 1.25 10.21 2.43
N PHE A 187 1.78 8.99 2.44
CA PHE A 187 3.20 8.73 2.22
C PHE A 187 3.66 9.24 0.84
N SER A 188 2.91 8.93 -0.23
CA SER A 188 3.22 9.41 -1.57
C SER A 188 3.17 10.93 -1.66
N ASN A 189 2.22 11.59 -0.99
CA ASN A 189 2.10 13.04 -0.99
C ASN A 189 3.31 13.69 -0.30
N ASN A 190 3.76 13.13 0.83
CA ASN A 190 4.97 13.58 1.51
C ASN A 190 6.21 13.46 0.61
N ASN A 191 6.37 12.33 -0.10
CA ASN A 191 7.46 12.17 -1.06
C ASN A 191 7.40 13.19 -2.21
N VAL A 192 6.20 13.49 -2.72
CA VAL A 192 6.03 14.54 -3.76
C VAL A 192 6.42 15.91 -3.22
N THR A 193 6.08 16.23 -1.97
CA THR A 193 6.50 17.51 -1.36
C THR A 193 8.01 17.60 -1.18
N GLU A 194 8.67 16.50 -0.77
CA GLU A 194 10.12 16.45 -0.65
C GLU A 194 10.81 16.59 -2.02
N LEU A 195 10.31 15.89 -3.05
CA LEU A 195 10.84 15.99 -4.40
C LEU A 195 10.69 17.41 -4.97
N LYS A 196 9.59 18.10 -4.69
CA LYS A 196 9.41 19.50 -5.06
C LYS A 196 10.44 20.41 -4.38
N ALA A 197 10.71 20.21 -3.09
CA ALA A 197 11.74 20.96 -2.38
C ALA A 197 13.13 20.74 -2.99
N ARG A 198 13.49 19.47 -3.26
CA ARG A 198 14.76 19.13 -3.92
C ARG A 198 14.88 19.72 -5.33
N LEU A 199 13.78 19.83 -6.07
CA LEU A 199 13.78 20.45 -7.40
C LEU A 199 14.13 21.94 -7.33
N LEU A 200 13.57 22.67 -6.36
CA LEU A 200 13.92 24.08 -6.11
C LEU A 200 15.41 24.23 -5.76
N ASP A 201 15.95 23.36 -4.90
CA ASP A 201 17.39 23.39 -4.57
C ASP A 201 18.27 23.17 -5.81
N VAL A 202 17.85 22.29 -6.72
CA VAL A 202 18.57 22.03 -7.98
C VAL A 202 18.49 23.23 -8.93
N GLU A 203 17.35 23.91 -9.00
CA GLU A 203 17.19 25.15 -9.75
C GLU A 203 18.12 26.26 -9.22
N ASP A 204 18.19 26.43 -7.90
CA ASP A 204 19.13 27.35 -7.26
C ASP A 204 20.60 27.01 -7.56
N ILE A 205 20.97 25.72 -7.52
CA ILE A 205 22.32 25.28 -7.89
C ILE A 205 22.62 25.61 -9.35
N LYS A 206 21.67 25.37 -10.26
CA LYS A 206 21.81 25.65 -11.69
C LYS A 206 22.05 27.13 -11.94
N ASP A 207 21.32 28.01 -11.27
CA ASP A 207 21.50 29.46 -11.41
C ASP A 207 22.87 29.91 -10.87
N ARG A 208 23.29 29.40 -9.71
CA ARG A 208 24.65 29.66 -9.18
C ARG A 208 25.76 29.20 -10.14
N LEU A 209 25.60 28.03 -10.77
CA LEU A 209 26.56 27.53 -11.75
C LEU A 209 26.60 28.40 -13.00
N LYS A 210 25.44 28.91 -13.46
CA LYS A 210 25.36 29.83 -14.59
C LYS A 210 26.10 31.14 -14.29
N ASP A 211 25.92 31.70 -13.10
CA ASP A 211 26.61 32.91 -12.68
C ASP A 211 28.12 32.70 -12.58
N SER A 212 28.54 31.59 -11.97
CA SER A 212 29.96 31.21 -11.88
C SER A 212 30.61 31.04 -13.25
N ASN A 213 29.89 30.43 -14.20
CA ASN A 213 30.38 30.26 -15.57
C ASN A 213 30.50 31.60 -16.31
N ASN A 214 29.57 32.53 -16.10
CA ASN A 214 29.66 33.88 -16.66
C ASN A 214 30.87 34.64 -16.10
N GLU A 215 31.11 34.55 -14.79
CA GLU A 215 32.28 35.17 -14.16
C GLU A 215 33.59 34.59 -14.71
N LEU A 216 33.66 33.25 -14.89
CA LEU A 216 34.83 32.60 -15.45
C LEU A 216 35.10 33.06 -16.90
N ASN A 217 34.04 33.18 -17.72
CA ASN A 217 34.17 33.69 -19.09
C ASN A 217 34.69 35.13 -19.12
N GLU A 218 34.19 36.01 -18.25
CA GLU A 218 34.71 37.38 -18.15
C GLU A 218 36.19 37.42 -17.74
N ARG A 219 36.61 36.55 -16.83
CA ARG A 219 38.02 36.40 -16.44
C ARG A 219 38.88 35.91 -17.61
N ILE A 220 38.39 34.96 -18.41
CA ILE A 220 39.09 34.47 -19.61
C ILE A 220 39.29 35.62 -20.61
N LEU A 221 38.23 36.37 -20.92
CA LEU A 221 38.30 37.53 -21.82
C LEU A 221 39.29 38.60 -21.30
N ALA A 222 39.34 38.82 -19.99
CA ALA A 222 40.32 39.73 -19.39
C ALA A 222 41.76 39.24 -19.57
N CYS A 223 42.02 37.94 -19.35
CA CYS A 223 43.33 37.33 -19.59
C CYS A 223 43.74 37.43 -21.06
N GLU A 224 42.82 37.20 -22.00
CA GLU A 224 43.10 37.33 -23.44
C GLU A 224 43.50 38.76 -23.83
N ARG A 225 42.83 39.78 -23.27
CA ARG A 225 43.22 41.19 -23.46
C ARG A 225 44.64 41.47 -22.94
N ILE A 226 44.97 40.99 -21.75
CA ILE A 226 46.30 41.16 -21.16
C ILE A 226 47.37 40.47 -22.02
N LYS A 227 47.10 39.25 -22.48
CA LYS A 227 47.99 38.51 -23.37
C LYS A 227 48.30 39.30 -24.64
N LEU A 228 47.26 39.84 -25.30
CA LEU A 228 47.45 40.64 -26.53
C LEU A 228 48.26 41.92 -26.27
N ASP A 229 48.00 42.62 -25.17
CA ASP A 229 48.78 43.81 -24.77
C ASP A 229 50.26 43.45 -24.53
N MET A 230 50.54 42.32 -23.86
CA MET A 230 51.89 41.83 -23.66
C MET A 230 52.58 41.46 -24.97
N GLU A 231 51.90 40.79 -25.89
CA GLU A 231 52.42 40.46 -27.23
C GLU A 231 52.83 41.73 -28.00
N VAL A 232 51.99 42.78 -27.97
CA VAL A 232 52.30 44.07 -28.60
C VAL A 232 53.52 44.73 -27.94
N LYS A 233 53.62 44.70 -26.61
CA LYS A 233 54.78 45.26 -25.89
C LYS A 233 56.07 44.50 -26.22
N LEU A 234 56.00 43.18 -26.30
CA LEU A 234 57.13 42.34 -26.67
C LEU A 234 57.60 42.63 -28.09
N GLN A 235 56.67 42.75 -29.05
CA GLN A 235 56.98 43.12 -30.43
C GLN A 235 57.71 44.47 -30.51
N LYS A 236 57.21 45.50 -29.83
CA LYS A 236 57.87 46.82 -29.76
C LYS A 236 59.26 46.76 -29.14
N ALA A 237 59.46 45.91 -28.14
CA ALA A 237 60.78 45.73 -27.53
C ALA A 237 61.75 45.05 -28.51
N CYS A 238 61.31 44.02 -29.23
CA CYS A 238 62.09 43.38 -30.29
C CYS A 238 62.48 44.37 -31.39
N GLU A 239 61.56 45.22 -31.84
CA GLU A 239 61.84 46.27 -32.84
C GLU A 239 62.94 47.23 -32.37
N LYS A 240 62.89 47.66 -31.10
CA LYS A 240 63.95 48.50 -30.52
C LYS A 240 65.30 47.81 -30.48
N ILE A 241 65.34 46.53 -30.08
CA ILE A 241 66.59 45.74 -30.06
C ILE A 241 67.18 45.67 -31.46
N VAL A 242 66.38 45.36 -32.48
CA VAL A 242 66.85 45.29 -33.87
C VAL A 242 67.41 46.64 -34.34
N SER A 243 66.79 47.76 -33.98
CA SER A 243 67.30 49.11 -34.30
C SER A 243 68.65 49.37 -33.62
N SER A 244 68.78 49.05 -32.33
CA SER A 244 70.04 49.22 -31.60
C SER A 244 71.14 48.29 -32.14
N ASP A 245 70.83 47.05 -32.50
CA ASP A 245 71.78 46.13 -33.12
C ASP A 245 72.29 46.68 -34.46
N PHE A 246 71.43 47.35 -35.24
CA PHE A 246 71.83 48.01 -36.48
C PHE A 246 72.79 49.18 -36.21
N GLU A 247 72.49 50.03 -35.22
CA GLU A 247 73.37 51.13 -34.80
C GLU A 247 74.73 50.63 -34.30
N ILE A 248 74.75 49.57 -33.49
CA ILE A 248 75.99 48.95 -33.01
C ILE A 248 76.85 48.50 -34.19
N ARG A 249 76.27 47.76 -35.16
CA ARG A 249 77.00 47.32 -36.36
C ARG A 249 77.53 48.48 -37.18
N HIS A 250 76.78 49.58 -37.28
CA HIS A 250 77.24 50.78 -37.95
C HIS A 250 78.50 51.34 -37.26
N TYR A 251 78.45 51.52 -35.94
CA TYR A 251 79.61 52.02 -35.18
C TYR A 251 80.80 51.05 -35.19
N GLU A 252 80.57 49.74 -35.24
CA GLU A 252 81.65 48.75 -35.40
C GLU A 252 82.40 48.94 -36.73
N VAL A 253 81.69 49.21 -37.82
CA VAL A 253 82.29 49.48 -39.14
C VAL A 253 83.07 50.80 -39.14
N GLU A 254 82.52 51.86 -38.56
CA GLU A 254 83.21 53.15 -38.45
C GLU A 254 84.48 53.02 -37.59
N LEU A 255 84.41 52.31 -36.46
CA LEU A 255 85.56 52.04 -35.61
C LEU A 255 86.64 51.28 -36.38
N LYS A 256 86.25 50.27 -37.18
CA LYS A 256 87.20 49.51 -37.99
C LYS A 256 87.89 50.39 -39.03
N SER A 257 87.15 51.27 -39.70
CA SER A 257 87.73 52.23 -40.65
C SER A 257 88.70 53.21 -39.98
N CYS A 258 88.40 53.67 -38.75
CA CYS A 258 89.28 54.52 -37.98
C CYS A 258 90.57 53.80 -37.59
N ILE A 259 90.47 52.54 -37.16
CA ILE A 259 91.64 51.68 -36.86
C ILE A 259 92.53 51.58 -38.10
N ASP A 260 91.96 51.23 -39.26
CA ASP A 260 92.72 51.09 -40.51
C ASP A 260 93.40 52.42 -40.90
N LYS A 261 92.76 53.57 -40.62
CA LYS A 261 93.36 54.88 -40.87
C LYS A 261 94.52 55.20 -39.91
N VAL A 262 94.39 54.81 -38.64
CA VAL A 262 95.47 54.94 -37.66
C VAL A 262 96.68 54.11 -38.08
N ASP A 263 96.45 52.86 -38.51
CA ASP A 263 97.53 51.98 -39.00
C ASP A 263 98.26 52.61 -40.20
N GLN A 264 97.52 53.15 -41.18
CA GLN A 264 98.10 53.90 -42.31
C GLN A 264 98.96 55.09 -41.87
N LEU A 265 98.45 55.90 -40.93
CA LEU A 265 99.19 57.06 -40.42
C LEU A 265 100.44 56.65 -39.63
N GLN A 266 100.42 55.51 -38.95
CA GLN A 266 101.59 54.97 -38.28
C GLN A 266 102.66 54.52 -39.28
N GLU A 267 102.27 53.87 -40.38
CA GLU A 267 103.20 53.51 -41.47
C GLU A 267 103.81 54.76 -42.13
N GLU A 268 102.99 55.77 -42.44
CA GLU A 268 103.45 57.05 -42.97
C GLU A 268 104.44 57.74 -42.01
N LYS A 269 104.13 57.74 -40.71
CA LYS A 269 105.02 58.29 -39.67
C LYS A 269 106.37 57.57 -39.67
N ILE A 270 106.39 56.24 -39.68
CA ILE A 270 107.63 55.44 -39.69
C ILE A 270 108.45 55.77 -40.95
N ASN A 271 107.80 55.90 -42.11
CA ASN A 271 108.48 56.27 -43.35
C ASN A 271 109.12 57.66 -43.26
N LEU A 272 108.39 58.66 -42.75
CA LEU A 272 108.92 60.01 -42.55
C LEU A 272 110.07 60.05 -41.53
N GLU A 273 109.99 59.28 -40.45
CA GLU A 273 111.08 59.14 -39.48
C GLU A 273 112.35 58.56 -40.13
N ASN A 274 112.21 57.54 -40.98
CA ASN A 274 113.32 56.96 -41.74
C ASN A 274 113.93 57.97 -42.74
N GLU A 275 113.09 58.73 -43.45
CA GLU A 275 113.57 59.78 -44.36
C GLU A 275 114.30 60.91 -43.60
N LEU A 276 113.76 61.33 -42.45
CA LEU A 276 114.38 62.32 -41.59
C LEU A 276 115.74 61.83 -41.09
N GLN A 277 115.84 60.59 -40.63
CA GLN A 277 117.11 59.98 -40.21
C GLN A 277 118.13 59.98 -41.35
N LYS A 278 117.72 59.59 -42.55
CA LYS A 278 118.60 59.64 -43.74
C LYS A 278 119.07 61.06 -44.04
N LYS A 279 118.22 62.07 -43.86
CA LYS A 279 118.60 63.49 -44.03
C LYS A 279 119.54 63.95 -42.92
N GLN A 280 119.35 63.50 -41.69
CA GLN A 280 120.23 63.75 -40.55
C GLN A 280 121.65 63.20 -40.84
N ASP A 281 121.74 61.97 -41.35
CA ASP A 281 123.00 61.31 -41.72
C ASP A 281 123.69 62.00 -42.90
N GLN A 282 122.92 62.45 -43.89
CA GLN A 282 123.44 63.29 -44.98
C GLN A 282 124.02 64.60 -44.45
N LEU A 283 123.32 65.27 -43.53
CA LEU A 283 123.77 66.52 -42.94
C LEU A 283 125.06 66.34 -42.13
N SER A 284 125.17 65.28 -41.32
CA SER A 284 126.37 64.99 -40.53
C SER A 284 127.59 64.71 -41.42
N THR A 285 127.39 64.00 -42.53
CA THR A 285 128.42 63.76 -43.55
C THR A 285 128.89 65.07 -44.18
N VAL A 286 127.97 65.94 -44.61
CA VAL A 286 128.34 67.26 -45.16
C VAL A 286 129.06 68.11 -44.11
N ASN A 287 128.58 68.13 -42.87
CA ASN A 287 129.17 68.94 -41.81
C ASN A 287 130.61 68.52 -41.49
N SER A 288 130.87 67.22 -41.36
CA SER A 288 132.24 66.69 -41.18
C SER A 288 133.16 67.03 -42.37
N SER A 289 132.67 66.94 -43.61
CA SER A 289 133.42 67.35 -44.80
C SER A 289 133.77 68.84 -44.75
N LEU A 290 132.81 69.68 -44.36
CA LEU A 290 132.99 71.14 -44.23
C LEU A 290 133.98 71.48 -43.11
N GLU A 291 133.91 70.82 -41.95
CA GLU A 291 134.90 70.94 -40.88
C GLU A 291 136.31 70.56 -41.37
N THR A 292 136.42 69.48 -42.14
CA THR A 292 137.70 69.04 -42.71
C THR A 292 138.26 70.10 -43.66
N LYS A 293 137.40 70.66 -44.52
CA LYS A 293 137.78 71.76 -45.42
C LYS A 293 138.15 73.04 -44.67
N ASN A 294 137.43 73.38 -43.59
CA ASN A 294 137.80 74.51 -42.74
C ASN A 294 139.17 74.31 -42.11
N ARG A 295 139.49 73.12 -41.57
CA ARG A 295 140.84 72.81 -41.07
C ARG A 295 141.91 72.91 -42.15
N GLU A 296 141.64 72.42 -43.36
CA GLU A 296 142.55 72.60 -44.51
C GLU A 296 142.79 74.08 -44.83
N LEU A 297 141.74 74.89 -44.85
CA LEU A 297 141.82 76.33 -45.10
C LEU A 297 142.58 77.04 -43.97
N GLU A 298 142.33 76.71 -42.71
CA GLU A 298 143.06 77.24 -41.55
C GLU A 298 144.56 76.91 -41.62
N MET A 299 144.93 75.66 -41.98
CA MET A 299 146.34 75.28 -42.18
C MET A 299 146.99 76.09 -43.31
N LYS A 300 146.28 76.26 -44.44
CA LYS A 300 146.78 77.09 -45.56
C LYS A 300 146.94 78.55 -45.14
N LEU A 301 146.00 79.09 -44.39
CA LEU A 301 146.02 80.47 -43.93
C LEU A 301 147.21 80.68 -42.97
N LYS A 302 147.46 79.74 -42.07
CA LYS A 302 148.62 79.75 -41.18
C LYS A 302 149.95 79.64 -41.94
N SER A 303 150.02 78.77 -42.95
CA SER A 303 151.19 78.68 -43.84
C SER A 303 151.46 80.02 -44.56
N LEU A 304 150.41 80.69 -45.03
CA LEU A 304 150.52 82.01 -45.66
C LEU A 304 150.92 83.11 -44.66
N GLU A 305 150.45 83.03 -43.42
CA GLU A 305 150.87 83.93 -42.34
C GLU A 305 152.35 83.74 -42.00
N ASP A 306 152.83 82.49 -41.93
CA ASP A 306 154.24 82.17 -41.70
C ASP A 306 155.12 82.65 -42.87
N GLU A 307 154.67 82.43 -44.12
CA GLU A 307 155.30 83.00 -45.32
C GLU A 307 155.34 84.53 -45.27
N HIS A 308 154.25 85.18 -44.87
CA HIS A 308 154.21 86.63 -44.72
C HIS A 308 155.18 87.13 -43.65
N CYS A 309 155.31 86.44 -42.51
CA CYS A 309 156.32 86.75 -41.49
C CYS A 309 157.75 86.62 -42.03
N LEU A 310 158.03 85.57 -42.80
CA LEU A 310 159.31 85.38 -43.48
C LEU A 310 159.60 86.55 -44.43
N VAL A 311 158.69 86.84 -45.35
CA VAL A 311 158.81 87.98 -46.28
C VAL A 311 158.96 89.30 -45.54
N GLN A 312 158.22 89.52 -44.45
CA GLN A 312 158.29 90.74 -43.65
C GLN A 312 159.63 90.90 -42.94
N SER A 313 160.21 89.80 -42.44
CA SER A 313 161.55 89.80 -41.84
C SER A 313 162.66 89.98 -42.88
N GLU A 314 162.54 89.36 -44.06
CA GLU A 314 163.41 89.62 -45.22
C GLU A 314 163.33 91.09 -45.68
N LEU A 315 162.13 91.67 -45.72
CA LEU A 315 161.90 93.07 -46.03
C LEU A 315 162.56 93.99 -44.99
N HIS A 316 162.51 93.63 -43.70
CA HIS A 316 163.18 94.40 -42.65
C HIS A 316 164.70 94.31 -42.80
N SER A 317 165.25 93.12 -43.03
CA SER A 317 166.68 92.93 -43.26
C SER A 317 167.20 93.68 -44.48
N THR A 318 166.46 93.64 -45.60
CA THR A 318 166.82 94.43 -46.80
C THR A 318 166.66 95.92 -46.57
N LYS A 319 165.69 96.36 -45.76
CA LYS A 319 165.56 97.75 -45.34
C LYS A 319 166.73 98.20 -44.46
N ASP A 320 167.17 97.38 -43.51
CA ASP A 320 168.34 97.65 -42.66
C ASP A 320 169.63 97.68 -43.50
N GLN A 321 169.80 96.75 -44.43
CA GLN A 321 170.90 96.78 -45.40
C GLN A 321 170.88 98.05 -46.25
N ARG A 322 169.69 98.47 -46.70
CA ARG A 322 169.52 99.73 -47.42
C ARG A 322 169.84 100.94 -46.55
N GLU A 323 169.49 100.94 -45.26
CA GLU A 323 169.86 101.99 -44.32
C GLU A 323 171.37 102.04 -44.09
N VAL A 324 172.04 100.90 -43.93
CA VAL A 324 173.51 100.82 -43.86
C VAL A 324 174.15 101.33 -45.14
N LEU A 325 173.67 100.91 -46.31
CA LEU A 325 174.15 101.42 -47.59
C LEU A 325 173.88 102.92 -47.74
N SER A 326 172.72 103.42 -47.30
CA SER A 326 172.40 104.85 -47.29
C SER A 326 173.32 105.63 -46.35
N LYS A 327 173.75 105.02 -45.23
CA LYS A 327 174.73 105.60 -44.31
C LYS A 327 176.13 105.62 -44.93
N ASN A 328 176.53 104.54 -45.59
CA ASN A 328 177.79 104.48 -46.34
C ASN A 328 177.82 105.50 -47.49
N VAL A 329 176.68 105.69 -48.18
CA VAL A 329 176.54 106.74 -49.20
C VAL A 329 176.69 108.13 -48.58
N LYS A 330 176.04 108.39 -47.43
CA LYS A 330 176.21 109.66 -46.70
C LYS A 330 177.64 109.89 -46.22
N GLU A 331 178.33 108.87 -45.72
CA GLU A 331 179.74 108.97 -45.32
C GLU A 331 180.68 109.18 -46.52
N LEU A 332 180.34 108.62 -47.69
CA LEU A 332 181.05 108.90 -48.96
C LEU A 332 180.79 110.33 -49.45
N GLU A 333 179.56 110.83 -49.30
CA GLU A 333 179.20 112.22 -49.62
C GLU A 333 179.92 113.22 -48.69
N GLU A 334 180.02 112.94 -47.39
CA GLU A 334 180.76 113.77 -46.43
C GLU A 334 182.29 113.73 -46.66
N ARG A 335 182.84 112.60 -47.11
CA ARG A 335 184.25 112.48 -47.54
C ARG A 335 184.57 113.23 -48.84
N LEU A 336 183.58 113.40 -49.73
CA LEU A 336 183.74 114.21 -50.94
C LEU A 336 183.79 115.71 -50.63
N LEU A 337 182.98 116.17 -49.67
CA LEU A 337 182.99 117.56 -49.18
C LEU A 337 184.27 117.94 -48.44
N SER A 338 185.07 116.96 -47.98
CA SER A 338 186.42 117.19 -47.43
C SER A 338 187.52 117.29 -48.49
N SER A 339 187.19 117.26 -49.79
CA SER A 339 188.16 117.36 -50.89
C SER A 339 188.02 118.60 -51.79
N GLU A 340 187.09 119.51 -51.49
CA GLU A 340 186.90 120.77 -52.24
C GLU A 340 186.68 122.00 -51.32
N SER A 341 187.70 122.35 -50.51
CA SER A 341 188.07 123.74 -50.12
C SER A 341 189.27 123.75 -49.16
#